data_AF-A0A3B9KT46-F1
#
_entry.id   AF-A0A3B9KT46-F1
#
_cell.length_a   1.000
_cell.length_b   1.000
_cell.length_c   1.000
_cell.angle_alpha   90.00
_cell.angle_beta   90.00
_cell.angle_gamma   90.00
#
_symmetry.space_group_name_H-M   'P 1'
#
loop_
_entity.id
_entity.type
_entity.pdbx_description
1 polymer ?
#
loop_
_entity_poly.entity_id
_entity_poly.type
_entity_poly.pdbx_seq_one_letter_code
_entity_poly.pdbx_strand_id
1 'polypeptide(L)' 'LNGRYGPYISYKKKNTTIPKNTDPATLTLEQCHELIKAGATRKSGKRKGKKQL' A
#
# COMPACT_ATOMS: atom_id res chain seq x y z
N LEU A 1 8.51 7.20 -9.75
CA LEU A 1 8.02 7.14 -8.36
C LEU A 1 8.69 5.97 -7.61
N ASN A 2 10.00 6.03 -7.33
CA ASN A 2 10.75 4.90 -6.74
C ASN A 2 11.58 5.36 -5.53
N GLY A 3 10.94 5.52 -4.38
CA GLY A 3 11.64 5.72 -3.10
C GLY A 3 12.13 4.40 -2.50
N ARG A 4 12.99 4.46 -1.47
CA ARG A 4 13.57 3.31 -0.75
C ARG A 4 12.56 2.21 -0.37
N TYR A 5 11.29 2.57 -0.17
CA TYR A 5 10.22 1.70 0.32
C TYR A 5 9.14 1.36 -0.71
N GLY A 6 9.27 1.83 -1.96
CA GLY A 6 8.24 1.66 -2.99
C GLY A 6 7.06 2.63 -2.86
N PRO A 7 5.98 2.44 -3.65
CA PRO A 7 4.82 3.31 -3.65
C PRO A 7 4.03 3.24 -2.34
N TYR A 8 3.61 4.39 -1.83
CA TYR A 8 2.83 4.51 -0.60
C TYR A 8 1.81 5.63 -0.70
N ILE A 9 0.73 5.50 0.08
CA ILE A 9 -0.28 6.54 0.29
C ILE A 9 0.02 7.22 1.62
N SER A 10 0.17 8.54 1.60
CA SER A 10 0.28 9.37 2.82
C SER A 10 -1.06 10.05 3.08
N TYR A 11 -1.66 9.79 4.24
CA TYR A 11 -2.94 10.40 4.62
C TYR A 11 -3.01 10.62 6.13
N LYS A 12 -3.28 11.87 6.56
CA LYS A 12 -3.43 12.27 7.98
C LYS A 12 -2.32 11.72 8.89
N LYS A 13 -1.06 11.92 8.51
CA LYS A 13 0.14 11.44 9.23
C LYS A 13 0.29 9.91 9.31
N LYS A 14 -0.47 9.15 8.51
CA LYS A 14 -0.32 7.70 8.36
C LYS A 14 0.17 7.38 6.95
N ASN A 15 1.04 6.38 6.86
CA ASN A 15 1.56 5.89 5.60
C ASN A 15 1.06 4.45 5.38
N THR A 16 0.43 4.20 4.24
CA THR A 16 -0.03 2.88 3.83
C THR A 16 0.74 2.46 2.59
N THR A 17 1.44 1.32 2.65
CA THR A 17 2.17 0.79 1.49
C THR A 17 1.19 0.30 0.42
N ILE A 18 1.42 0.69 -0.84
CA ILE A 18 0.65 0.18 -1.97
C ILE A 18 1.23 -1.18 -2.35
N PRO A 19 0.40 -2.22 -2.57
CA PRO A 19 0.87 -3.51 -3.03
C PRO A 19 1.65 -3.39 -4.34
N LYS A 20 2.73 -4.17 -4.50
CA LYS A 20 3.60 -4.13 -5.69
C LYS A 20 2.89 -4.53 -7.00
N ASN A 21 1.74 -5.19 -6.92
CA ASN A 21 0.92 -5.59 -8.07
C ASN A 21 -0.16 -4.56 -8.42
N THR A 22 -0.16 -3.42 -7.75
CA THR A 22 -1.13 -2.35 -7.95
C THR A 22 -0.39 -1.13 -8.47
N ASP A 23 -0.81 -0.62 -9.62
CA ASP A 23 -0.26 0.62 -10.16
C ASP A 23 -0.78 1.80 -9.33
N PRO A 24 0.09 2.56 -8.64
CA PRO A 24 -0.33 3.73 -7.89
C PRO A 24 -0.98 4.81 -8.78
N ALA A 25 -0.64 4.88 -10.07
CA ALA A 25 -1.17 5.89 -10.98
C ALA A 25 -2.63 5.64 -11.38
N THR A 26 -3.11 4.39 -11.29
CA THR A 26 -4.48 4.01 -11.66
C THR A 26 -5.44 4.02 -10.48
N LEU A 27 -4.95 4.28 -9.26
CA LEU A 27 -5.79 4.25 -8.06
C LEU A 27 -6.73 5.44 -8.02
N THR A 28 -8.02 5.15 -7.84
CA THR A 28 -9.01 6.19 -7.56
C THR A 28 -8.97 6.61 -6.09
N LEU A 29 -9.60 7.75 -5.78
CA LEU A 29 -9.69 8.28 -4.42
C LEU A 29 -10.37 7.26 -3.47
N GLU A 30 -11.42 6.60 -3.95
CA GLU A 30 -12.15 5.57 -3.20
C GLU A 30 -11.26 4.36 -2.88
N GLN A 31 -10.54 3.85 -3.88
CA GLN A 31 -9.60 2.74 -3.69
C GLN A 31 -8.46 3.12 -2.73
N CYS A 32 -7.98 4.37 -2.78
CA CYS A 32 -7.01 4.86 -1.80
C CYS A 32 -7.57 4.81 -0.37
N HIS A 33 -8.83 5.23 -0.17
CA HIS A 33 -9.50 5.15 1.12
C HIS A 33 -9.68 3.71 1.60
N GLU A 34 -10.04 2.77 0.72
CA GLU A 34 -10.13 1.35 1.04
C GLU A 34 -8.76 0.79 1.46
N LEU A 35 -7.71 1.11 0.72
CA LEU A 35 -6.34 0.70 1.06
C LEU A 35 -5.91 1.26 2.41
N ILE A 36 -6.19 2.53 2.71
CA ILE A 36 -5.89 3.14 4.01
C ILE A 36 -6.68 2.44 5.14
N LYS A 37 -7.98 2.16 4.94
CA LYS A 37 -8.80 1.43 5.91
C LYS A 37 -8.26 0.01 6.15
N ALA A 38 -7.90 -0.71 5.09
CA ALA A 38 -7.35 -2.06 5.14
C ALA A 38 -5.90 -2.10 5.70
N GLY A 39 -5.12 -1.05 5.49
CA GLY A 39 -3.76 -0.89 6.01
C GLY A 39 -3.74 -0.50 7.49
N ALA A 40 -4.72 0.29 7.95
CA ALA A 40 -4.85 0.65 9.36
C ALA A 40 -5.12 -0.56 10.28
N THR A 41 -5.75 -1.61 9.75
CA THR A 41 -6.02 -2.85 10.51
C THR A 41 -4.85 -3.83 10.51
N ARG A 42 -3.94 -3.72 9.53
CA ARG A 42 -2.74 -4.55 9.44
C ARG A 42 -1.53 -3.71 9.83
N LYS A 43 -1.19 -3.68 11.14
CA LYS A 43 0.16 -3.26 11.58
C LYS A 43 1.16 -3.93 10.64
N SER A 44 1.93 -3.10 9.94
CA SER A 44 2.84 -3.44 8.86
C SER A 44 3.86 -4.49 9.30
N GLY A 45 3.47 -5.76 9.19
CA GLY A 45 4.27 -6.90 9.64
C GLY A 45 4.00 -8.20 8.89
N LYS A 46 3.22 -8.19 7.79
CA LYS A 46 3.02 -9.40 6.99
C LYS A 46 3.44 -9.18 5.54
N ARG A 47 4.76 -9.29 5.33
CA ARG A 47 5.34 -9.73 4.07
C ARG A 47 4.68 -11.07 3.71
N LYS A 48 3.60 -11.07 2.93
CA LYS A 48 3.23 -12.23 2.11
C LYS A 48 4.10 -12.17 0.85
N GLY A 49 5.39 -12.48 1.04
CA GLY A 49 6.20 -12.95 -0.07
C GLY A 49 5.69 -14.33 -0.43
N LYS A 50 4.84 -14.44 -1.44
CA LYS A 50 4.71 -15.72 -2.15
C LYS A 50 6.00 -15.89 -2.95
N LYS A 51 6.94 -16.64 -2.37
CA LYS A 51 7.96 -17.36 -3.12
C LYS A 51 7.29 -18.62 -3.66
N GLN A 52 7.11 -18.70 -4.97
CA GLN A 52 6.66 -19.89 -5.71
C GLN A 52 6.81 -19.54 -7.20
N LEU A 53 7.52 -20.27 -8.06
CA LEU A 53 8.35 -21.46 -8.00
C LEU A 53 9.38 -21.29 -9.13
#